data_AF-A0A0E9LYP5-F1
#
_entry.id   AF-A0A0E9LYP5-F1
#
_cell.length_a   1.000
_cell.length_b   1.000
_cell.length_c   1.000
_cell.angle_alpha   90.00
_cell.angle_beta   90.00
_cell.angle_gamma   90.00
#
_symmetry.space_group_name_H-M   'P 1'
#
loop_
_entity.id
_entity.type
_entity.pdbx_description
1 polymer ?
#
loop_
_entity_poly.entity_id
_entity_poly.type
_entity_poly.pdbx_seq_one_letter_code
_entity_poly.pdbx_strand_id
1 'polypeptide(L)'
;MRRDLIYFRKSVWSLRDGINSLLRDETPLISNEVKVFLRDVYDHVVQVIDSIENQREMVYSLYDMYMSALSNRMNEVMKVLTIIATIFIPLTFIAGIYGMNFNPEASRWNMPELSWPWGYPAVMVLMLILGLLMVVYFKKKRWL
;
A
#
# COMPACT_ATOMS: atom_id res chain seq x y z
N MET A 1 -10.12 -7.17 -16.92
CA MET A 1 -8.81 -7.82 -17.15
C MET A 1 -8.72 -9.24 -16.60
N ARG A 2 -8.65 -9.48 -15.27
CA ARG A 2 -8.53 -10.85 -14.73
C ARG A 2 -9.69 -11.77 -15.14
N ARG A 3 -10.92 -11.25 -15.09
CA ARG A 3 -12.13 -11.98 -15.52
C ARG A 3 -12.12 -12.27 -17.02
N ASP A 4 -11.69 -11.32 -17.83
CA ASP A 4 -11.62 -11.46 -19.29
C ASP A 4 -10.54 -12.46 -19.71
N LEU A 5 -9.38 -12.48 -19.04
CA LEU A 5 -8.32 -13.48 -19.23
C LEU A 5 -8.81 -14.90 -18.93
N ILE A 6 -9.66 -15.07 -17.90
CA ILE A 6 -10.24 -16.38 -17.56
C ILE A 6 -11.21 -16.85 -18.65
N TYR A 7 -12.08 -15.95 -19.14
CA TYR A 7 -12.99 -16.29 -20.24
C TYR A 7 -12.23 -16.59 -21.53
N PHE A 8 -11.24 -15.76 -21.86
CA PHE A 8 -10.41 -15.95 -23.04
C PHE A 8 -9.63 -17.27 -23.00
N ARG A 9 -8.99 -17.60 -21.86
CA ARG A 9 -8.35 -18.90 -21.64
C ARG A 9 -9.30 -20.05 -21.90
N LYS A 10 -10.52 -19.99 -21.34
CA LYS A 10 -11.52 -21.06 -21.50
C LYS A 10 -11.91 -21.26 -22.97
N SER A 11 -12.11 -20.17 -23.71
CA SER A 11 -12.42 -20.23 -25.15
C SER A 11 -11.28 -20.83 -25.96
N VAL A 12 -10.04 -20.44 -25.69
CA VAL A 12 -8.86 -20.95 -26.41
C VAL A 12 -8.61 -22.43 -26.09
N TRP A 13 -8.83 -22.86 -24.85
CA TRP A 13 -8.77 -24.27 -24.47
C TRP A 13 -9.80 -25.13 -25.20
N SER A 14 -11.06 -24.67 -25.31
CA SER A 14 -12.07 -25.40 -26.09
C SER A 14 -11.72 -25.48 -27.58
N LEU A 15 -11.08 -24.44 -28.13
CA LEU A 15 -10.54 -24.46 -29.50
C LEU A 15 -9.45 -25.53 -29.68
N ARG A 16 -8.51 -25.62 -28.73
CA ARG A 16 -7.47 -26.66 -28.71
C ARG A 16 -8.08 -28.05 -28.74
N ASP A 17 -9.06 -28.30 -27.87
CA ASP A 17 -9.71 -29.61 -27.76
C ASP A 17 -10.48 -29.96 -29.04
N GLY A 18 -11.16 -28.98 -29.65
CA GLY A 18 -11.84 -29.15 -30.93
C GLY A 18 -10.87 -29.50 -32.08
N ILE A 19 -9.74 -28.79 -32.18
CA ILE A 19 -8.71 -29.08 -33.20
C ILE A 19 -8.07 -30.45 -32.97
N ASN A 20 -7.81 -30.81 -31.71
CA ASN A 20 -7.26 -32.12 -31.36
C ASN A 20 -8.23 -33.27 -31.71
N SER A 21 -9.55 -33.06 -31.57
CA SER A 21 -10.55 -34.02 -32.03
C SER A 21 -10.48 -34.20 -33.55
N LEU A 22 -10.41 -33.11 -34.32
CA LEU A 22 -10.31 -33.15 -35.78
C LEU A 22 -9.00 -33.81 -36.27
N LEU A 23 -7.91 -33.66 -35.53
CA LEU A 23 -6.63 -34.31 -35.83
C LEU A 23 -6.66 -35.82 -35.60
N ARG A 24 -7.40 -36.29 -34.59
CA ARG A 24 -7.52 -37.72 -34.23
C ARG A 24 -8.54 -38.47 -35.07
N ASP A 25 -9.58 -37.80 -35.54
CA ASP A 25 -10.60 -38.45 -36.37
C ASP A 25 -10.04 -38.87 -37.74
N GLU A 26 -10.22 -40.14 -38.10
CA GLU A 26 -9.94 -40.68 -39.42
C GLU A 26 -11.21 -40.62 -40.27
N THR A 27 -11.62 -39.41 -40.63
CA THR A 27 -12.76 -39.20 -41.54
C THR A 27 -12.27 -39.02 -42.98
N PRO A 28 -12.98 -39.58 -43.98
CA PRO A 28 -12.64 -39.38 -45.39
C PRO A 28 -12.82 -37.94 -45.87
N LEU A 29 -13.45 -37.08 -45.06
CA LEU A 29 -13.65 -35.65 -45.31
C LEU A 29 -12.38 -34.81 -45.06
N ILE A 30 -11.42 -35.32 -44.28
CA ILE A 30 -10.18 -34.61 -43.92
C ILE A 30 -9.00 -35.35 -44.53
N SER A 31 -8.39 -34.76 -45.56
CA SER A 31 -7.18 -35.34 -46.19
C SER A 31 -5.96 -35.21 -45.28
N ASN A 32 -4.95 -36.06 -45.51
CA ASN A 32 -3.69 -36.00 -44.76
C ASN A 32 -2.95 -34.65 -44.95
N GLU A 33 -3.12 -33.98 -46.07
CA GLU A 33 -2.56 -32.63 -46.31
C GLU A 33 -3.20 -31.59 -45.39
N VAL A 34 -4.54 -31.64 -45.22
CA VAL A 34 -5.26 -30.74 -44.31
C VAL A 34 -4.87 -30.99 -42.85
N LYS A 35 -4.56 -32.23 -42.46
CA LYS A 35 -4.05 -32.57 -41.11
C LYS A 35 -2.72 -31.89 -40.80
N VAL A 36 -1.87 -31.61 -41.78
CA VAL A 36 -0.61 -30.87 -41.58
C VAL A 36 -0.91 -29.42 -41.20
N PHE A 37 -1.81 -28.76 -41.92
CA PHE A 37 -2.24 -27.38 -41.58
C PHE A 37 -2.96 -27.31 -40.23
N LEU A 38 -3.81 -28.29 -39.90
CA LEU A 38 -4.47 -28.37 -38.59
C LEU A 38 -3.47 -28.53 -37.44
N ARG A 39 -2.37 -29.25 -37.66
CA ARG A 39 -1.31 -29.40 -36.66
C ARG A 39 -0.61 -28.07 -36.39
N ASP A 40 -0.31 -27.31 -37.43
CA ASP A 40 0.25 -25.97 -37.30
C ASP A 40 -0.69 -25.03 -36.52
N VAL A 41 -2.00 -25.06 -36.80
CA VAL A 41 -3.00 -24.29 -36.02
C VAL A 41 -3.05 -24.77 -34.57
N TYR A 42 -2.97 -26.09 -34.32
CA TYR A 42 -2.90 -26.63 -32.96
C TYR A 42 -1.69 -26.09 -32.19
N ASP A 43 -0.52 -26.08 -32.81
CA ASP A 43 0.71 -25.58 -32.20
C ASP A 43 0.61 -24.07 -31.88
N HIS A 44 0.04 -23.28 -32.79
CA HIS A 44 -0.25 -21.87 -32.53
C HIS A 44 -1.23 -21.67 -31.36
N VAL A 45 -2.28 -22.49 -31.27
CA VAL A 45 -3.24 -22.43 -30.15
C VAL A 45 -2.55 -22.74 -28.82
N VAL A 46 -1.65 -23.73 -28.79
CA VAL A 46 -0.84 -24.03 -27.59
C VAL A 46 0.03 -22.84 -27.21
N GLN A 47 0.72 -22.22 -28.18
CA GLN A 47 1.56 -21.04 -27.94
C GLN A 47 0.75 -19.84 -27.40
N VAL A 48 -0.48 -19.65 -27.87
CA VAL A 48 -1.39 -18.64 -27.35
C VAL A 48 -1.82 -18.95 -25.92
N ILE A 49 -2.12 -20.22 -25.60
CA ILE A 49 -2.44 -20.63 -24.23
C ILE A 49 -1.28 -20.28 -23.29
N ASP A 50 -0.05 -20.63 -23.63
CA ASP A 50 1.12 -20.34 -22.80
C ASP A 50 1.32 -18.82 -22.62
N SER A 51 1.08 -18.05 -23.67
CA SER A 51 1.12 -16.58 -23.61
C SER A 51 0.06 -16.00 -22.68
N ILE A 52 -1.15 -16.56 -22.66
CA ILE A 52 -2.23 -16.15 -21.74
C ILE A 52 -1.86 -16.47 -20.29
N GLU A 53 -1.25 -17.63 -20.04
CA GLU A 53 -0.80 -18.00 -18.70
C GLU A 53 0.28 -17.02 -18.19
N ASN A 54 1.27 -16.69 -19.03
CA ASN A 54 2.31 -15.70 -18.72
C ASN A 54 1.71 -14.31 -18.43
N GLN A 55 0.76 -13.85 -19.25
CA GLN A 55 0.08 -12.57 -19.01
C GLN A 55 -0.70 -12.60 -17.70
N ARG A 56 -1.32 -13.73 -17.36
CA ARG A 56 -2.06 -13.87 -16.10
C ARG A 56 -1.13 -13.78 -14.89
N GLU A 57 0.02 -14.44 -14.93
CA GLU A 57 1.05 -14.32 -13.89
C GLU A 57 1.56 -12.89 -13.73
N MET A 58 1.81 -12.20 -14.85
CA MET A 58 2.21 -10.80 -14.84
C MET A 58 1.15 -9.89 -14.21
N VAL A 59 -0.14 -10.10 -14.51
CA VAL A 59 -1.24 -9.35 -13.88
C VAL A 59 -1.28 -9.58 -12.37
N TYR A 60 -1.03 -10.80 -11.89
CA TYR A 60 -0.93 -11.07 -10.45
C TYR A 60 0.27 -10.36 -9.82
N SER A 61 1.45 -10.45 -10.44
CA SER A 61 2.65 -9.77 -9.96
C SER A 61 2.46 -8.25 -9.88
N LEU A 62 1.82 -7.65 -10.89
CA LEU A 62 1.47 -6.22 -10.90
C LEU A 62 0.48 -5.86 -9.79
N TYR A 63 -0.51 -6.72 -9.53
CA TYR A 63 -1.46 -6.52 -8.44
C TYR A 63 -0.76 -6.55 -7.08
N ASP A 64 0.13 -7.52 -6.85
CA ASP A 64 0.90 -7.63 -5.61
C ASP A 64 1.85 -6.44 -5.42
N MET A 65 2.48 -5.99 -6.50
CA MET A 65 3.31 -4.77 -6.49
C MET A 65 2.48 -3.52 -6.18
N TYR A 66 1.29 -3.41 -6.78
CA TYR A 66 0.36 -2.30 -6.51
C TYR A 66 -0.10 -2.29 -5.05
N MET A 67 -0.45 -3.44 -4.49
CA MET A 67 -0.82 -3.55 -3.08
C MET A 67 0.35 -3.21 -2.15
N SER A 68 1.57 -3.63 -2.51
CA SER A 68 2.79 -3.26 -1.78
C SER A 68 3.03 -1.75 -1.82
N ALA A 69 2.85 -1.12 -3.00
CA ALA A 69 2.97 0.33 -3.14
C ALA A 69 1.92 1.10 -2.34
N LEU A 70 0.67 0.61 -2.30
CA LEU A 70 -0.38 1.17 -1.45
C LEU A 70 -0.04 1.05 0.04
N SER A 71 0.45 -0.10 0.48
CA SER A 71 0.89 -0.30 1.86
C SER A 71 2.04 0.64 2.24
N ASN A 72 3.03 0.79 1.36
CA ASN A 72 4.13 1.74 1.55
C ASN A 72 3.63 3.18 1.65
N ARG A 73 2.71 3.59 0.77
CA ARG A 73 2.10 4.92 0.84
C ARG A 73 1.33 5.12 2.16
N MET A 74 0.60 4.11 2.61
CA MET A 74 -0.09 4.16 3.89
C MET A 74 0.89 4.28 5.06
N ASN A 75 2.00 3.55 5.03
CA ASN A 75 3.06 3.65 6.03
C ASN A 75 3.67 5.05 6.07
N GLU A 76 3.90 5.69 4.91
CA GLU A 76 4.38 7.08 4.87
C GLU A 76 3.36 8.07 5.45
N VAL A 77 2.08 7.93 5.09
CA VAL A 77 1.00 8.76 5.66
C VAL A 77 0.93 8.59 7.18
N MET A 78 0.99 7.35 7.67
CA MET A 78 0.98 7.06 9.11
C MET A 78 2.21 7.64 9.82
N LYS A 79 3.42 7.54 9.23
CA LYS A 79 4.62 8.17 9.79
C LYS A 79 4.44 9.67 9.96
N VAL A 80 3.95 10.37 8.93
CA VAL A 80 3.72 11.82 8.99
C VAL A 80 2.73 12.17 10.11
N LEU A 81 1.60 11.46 10.18
CA LEU A 81 0.60 11.67 11.24
C LEU A 81 1.19 11.42 12.63
N THR A 82 1.95 10.34 12.82
CA THR A 82 2.58 10.01 14.10
C THR A 82 3.62 11.03 14.52
N ILE A 83 4.43 11.55 13.58
CA ILE A 83 5.42 12.60 13.86
C ILE A 83 4.71 13.87 14.35
N ILE A 84 3.68 14.32 13.64
CA ILE A 84 2.87 15.48 14.04
C ILE A 84 2.27 15.21 15.43
N ALA A 85 1.59 14.08 15.64
CA ALA A 85 0.96 13.76 16.91
C ALA A 85 1.96 13.71 18.08
N THR A 86 3.13 13.08 17.89
CA THR A 86 4.14 12.95 18.95
C THR A 86 4.75 14.29 19.35
N ILE A 87 4.81 15.26 18.42
CA ILE A 87 5.21 16.63 18.73
C ILE A 87 4.10 17.34 19.50
N PHE A 88 2.84 17.27 19.03
CA PHE A 88 1.74 18.05 19.61
C PHE A 88 1.22 17.50 20.94
N ILE A 89 1.15 16.19 21.15
CA ILE A 89 0.61 15.58 22.38
C ILE A 89 1.28 16.14 23.67
N PRO A 90 2.61 16.12 23.84
CA PRO A 90 3.24 16.65 25.04
C PRO A 90 3.10 18.17 25.17
N LEU A 91 3.11 18.91 24.05
CA LEU A 91 2.93 20.36 24.06
C LEU A 91 1.51 20.75 24.49
N THR A 92 0.50 20.08 23.93
CA THR A 92 -0.91 20.26 24.31
C THR A 92 -1.15 19.83 25.75
N PHE A 93 -0.46 18.79 26.24
CA PHE A 93 -0.54 18.40 27.64
C PHE A 93 -0.01 19.50 28.59
N ILE A 94 1.14 20.10 28.27
CA ILE A 94 1.69 21.23 29.04
C ILE A 94 0.73 22.42 28.98
N ALA A 95 0.25 22.80 27.79
CA ALA A 95 -0.72 23.87 27.64
C ALA A 95 -2.03 23.58 28.39
N GLY A 96 -2.46 22.32 28.41
CA GLY A 96 -3.64 21.86 29.15
C GLY A 96 -3.48 22.01 30.65
N ILE A 97 -2.34 21.63 31.22
CA ILE A 97 -2.04 21.86 32.65
C ILE A 97 -2.10 23.36 32.97
N TYR A 98 -1.45 24.19 32.15
CA TYR A 98 -1.45 25.65 32.38
C TYR A 98 -2.78 26.33 32.02
N GLY A 99 -3.70 25.65 31.34
CA GLY A 99 -5.05 26.10 31.06
C GLY A 99 -6.08 25.75 32.14
N MET A 100 -5.68 25.02 33.19
CA MET A 100 -6.56 24.70 34.31
C MET A 100 -6.70 25.90 35.26
N ASN A 101 -7.89 26.07 35.83
CA ASN A 101 -8.19 27.16 36.77
C ASN A 101 -7.59 26.89 38.16
N PHE A 102 -6.30 27.13 38.34
CA PHE A 102 -5.63 27.04 39.63
C PHE A 102 -5.73 28.36 40.41
N ASN A 103 -5.84 28.28 41.74
CA ASN A 103 -5.94 29.42 42.65
C ASN A 103 -4.71 29.46 43.59
N PRO A 104 -3.68 30.28 43.29
CA PRO A 104 -2.46 30.35 44.08
C PRO A 104 -2.67 30.73 45.56
N GLU A 105 -3.80 31.36 45.91
CA GLU A 105 -4.11 31.77 47.28
C GLU A 105 -4.69 30.62 48.13
N ALA A 106 -5.25 29.58 47.52
CA ALA A 106 -5.91 28.48 48.22
C ALA A 106 -4.94 27.46 48.84
N SER A 107 -3.73 27.31 48.29
CA SER A 107 -2.67 26.46 48.83
C SER A 107 -1.33 26.84 48.21
N ARG A 108 -0.24 26.85 48.99
CA ARG A 108 1.13 27.11 48.50
C ARG A 108 1.60 26.16 47.40
N TRP A 109 0.98 24.97 47.33
CA TRP A 109 1.27 23.94 46.33
C TRP A 109 0.41 24.07 45.07
N ASN A 110 -0.54 25.03 45.05
CA ASN A 110 -1.46 25.24 43.96
C ASN A 110 -0.79 26.10 42.87
N MET A 111 0.04 25.46 42.05
CA MET A 111 0.70 26.07 40.88
C MET A 111 1.51 27.35 41.22
N PRO A 112 2.59 27.23 42.01
CA PRO A 112 3.41 28.37 42.42
C PRO A 112 4.04 29.12 41.23
N GLU A 113 4.24 28.45 40.09
CA GLU A 113 4.83 29.04 38.88
C GLU A 113 3.96 30.15 38.26
N LEU A 114 2.66 30.18 38.56
CA LEU A 114 1.74 31.21 38.04
C LEU A 114 2.01 32.59 38.65
N SER A 115 2.51 32.63 39.89
CA SER A 115 2.91 33.86 40.58
C SER A 115 4.30 34.37 40.17
N TRP A 116 5.04 33.59 39.36
CA TRP A 116 6.38 33.94 38.92
C TRP A 116 6.35 34.79 37.65
N PRO A 117 6.96 36.00 37.62
CA PRO A 117 6.92 36.89 36.45
C PRO A 117 7.48 36.26 35.17
N TRP A 118 8.39 35.28 35.30
CA TRP A 118 9.03 34.58 34.18
C TRP A 118 8.39 33.22 33.87
N GLY A 119 7.35 32.80 34.59
CA GLY A 119 6.71 31.49 34.40
C GLY A 119 6.18 31.28 32.98
N TYR A 120 5.42 32.26 32.46
CA TYR A 120 4.87 32.18 31.10
C TYR A 120 5.96 32.16 30.00
N PRO A 121 6.94 33.09 29.97
CA PRO A 121 8.06 33.01 29.02
C PRO A 121 8.89 31.71 29.14
N ALA A 122 9.14 31.23 30.36
CA ALA A 122 9.92 30.01 30.58
C ALA A 122 9.24 28.77 30.01
N VAL A 123 7.92 28.63 30.21
CA VAL A 123 7.12 27.51 29.67
C VAL A 123 7.04 27.58 28.14
N MET A 124 6.90 28.77 27.56
CA MET A 124 6.93 28.95 26.11
C MET A 124 8.27 28.52 25.50
N VAL A 125 9.39 28.91 26.12
CA VAL A 125 10.74 28.48 25.69
C VAL A 125 10.92 26.98 25.86
N LEU A 126 10.46 26.38 26.97
CA LEU A 126 10.50 24.94 27.20
C LEU A 126 9.74 24.16 26.12
N MET A 127 8.51 24.60 25.81
CA MET A 127 7.69 24.00 24.75
C MET A 127 8.36 24.10 23.38
N LEU A 128 8.98 25.24 23.07
CA LEU A 128 9.70 25.45 21.82
C LEU A 128 10.93 24.54 21.72
N ILE A 129 11.72 24.41 22.81
CA ILE A 129 12.88 23.51 22.87
C ILE A 129 12.44 22.05 22.72
N LEU A 130 11.37 21.62 23.39
CA LEU A 130 10.81 20.28 23.27
C LEU A 130 10.37 19.95 21.84
N GLY A 131 9.64 20.88 21.20
CA GLY A 131 9.25 20.74 19.80
C GLY A 131 10.46 20.60 18.87
N LEU A 132 11.47 21.46 19.05
CA LEU A 132 12.68 21.45 18.22
C LEU A 132 13.48 20.15 18.42
N LEU A 133 13.63 19.68 19.67
CA LEU A 133 14.30 18.43 20.01
C LEU A 133 13.62 17.24 19.33
N MET A 134 12.29 17.18 19.34
CA MET A 134 11.54 16.11 18.67
C MET A 134 11.74 16.14 17.16
N VAL A 135 11.69 17.31 16.53
CA VAL A 135 11.95 17.44 15.08
C VAL A 135 13.38 16.99 14.73
N VAL A 136 14.38 17.41 15.49
CA VAL A 136 15.78 16.99 15.28
C VAL A 136 15.95 15.49 15.49
N TYR A 137 15.30 14.91 16.51
CA TYR A 137 15.30 13.47 16.76
C TYR A 137 14.72 12.69 15.58
N PHE A 138 13.55 13.08 15.07
CA PHE A 138 12.91 12.40 13.93
C PHE A 138 13.69 12.57 12.62
N LYS A 139 14.30 13.74 12.38
CA LYS A 139 15.19 13.98 11.24
C LYS A 139 16.44 13.09 11.30
N LYS A 140 17.06 12.95 12.49
CA LYS A 140 18.25 12.09 12.68
C LYS A 140 17.91 10.61 12.44
N LYS A 141 16.69 10.20 12.76
CA LYS A 141 16.22 8.81 12.58
C LYS A 141 15.82 8.49 11.13
N ARG A 142 15.90 9.44 10.20
CA ARG A 142 15.40 9.35 8.80
C ARG A 142 13.91 9.01 8.72
N TRP A 143 13.13 9.44 9.72
CA TRP A 143 11.67 9.34 9.69
C TRP A 143 11.04 10.58 9.05
N LEU A 144 11.86 11.61 8.83
CA LEU A 144 11.60 12.89 8.19
C LEU A 144 12.60 13.09 7.05
#